data_AF-A0A955WIA7-F1
#
_entry.id   AF-A0A955WIA7-F1
#
_cell.length_a   1.000
_cell.length_b   1.000
_cell.length_c   1.000
_cell.angle_alpha   90.00
_cell.angle_beta   90.00
_cell.angle_gamma   90.00
#
_symmetry.space_group_name_H-M   'P 1'
#
loop_
_entity.id
_entity.type
_entity.pdbx_description
1 polymer ?
#
loop_
_entity_poly.entity_id
_entity_poly.type
_entity_poly.pdbx_seq_one_letter_code
_entity_poly.pdbx_strand_id
1 'polypeptide(L)'
;MPLADLDALRPAPRSVPLTLALRLRFGDATGIIGWSFMAMGSLFTVVFLVLANPTEAIRLAGETARTEGRMLGWEETSASVNEAAVVANHFVYTVDGIEREGVSYGVGVGYATDEVVPVEYAVEHPESARIPGMQTGLMPLWPVALVGLFPLIGLMFATHRFFSGGSTIALLRAGRPARGKVVGTATTGVRINNRPQYAVTFTFTDHLDAEHEVKVRTLDLQALLDEPEEALLYDPNRPTRAVALDQLPGIIAVDRMGGWRPAPLGSVIGTMVPVTLTLLIAGTAARYIFGG
;
A
#
# COMPACT_ATOMS: atom_id res chain seq x y z
N MET A 1 23.23 -12.93 15.16
CA MET A 1 23.25 -14.40 15.33
C MET A 1 24.71 -14.75 15.51
N PRO A 2 25.10 -15.41 16.61
CA PRO A 2 26.52 -15.67 16.85
C PRO A 2 27.15 -16.40 15.66
N LEU A 3 28.32 -15.96 15.20
CA LEU A 3 29.10 -16.65 14.13
C LEU A 3 29.24 -18.17 14.36
N ALA A 4 29.31 -18.60 15.63
CA ALA A 4 29.40 -20.01 16.03
C ALA A 4 28.20 -20.85 15.56
N ASP A 5 27.03 -20.26 15.37
CA ASP A 5 25.82 -20.97 14.92
C ASP A 5 25.84 -21.19 13.39
N LEU A 6 26.69 -20.48 12.64
CA LEU A 6 26.81 -20.61 11.19
C LEU A 6 27.42 -21.96 10.80
N ASP A 7 28.42 -22.40 11.55
CA ASP A 7 29.12 -23.68 11.34
C ASP A 7 28.21 -24.88 11.67
N ALA A 8 27.19 -24.67 12.50
CA ALA A 8 26.18 -25.68 12.85
C ALA A 8 25.06 -25.83 11.80
N LEU A 9 25.05 -25.01 10.74
CA LEU A 9 24.01 -25.08 9.71
C LEU A 9 24.07 -26.40 8.92
N ARG A 10 22.91 -27.02 8.72
CA ARG A 10 22.76 -28.16 7.82
C ARG A 10 23.21 -27.81 6.40
N PRO A 11 23.74 -28.79 5.64
CA PRO A 11 24.01 -28.60 4.23
C PRO A 11 22.72 -28.23 3.48
N ALA A 12 22.87 -27.41 2.44
CA ALA A 12 21.78 -27.11 1.52
C ALA A 12 21.33 -28.37 0.76
N PRO A 13 20.04 -28.53 0.42
CA PRO A 13 18.94 -27.60 0.64
C PRO A 13 18.32 -27.71 2.05
N ARG A 14 18.09 -26.56 2.70
CA ARG A 14 17.51 -26.44 4.05
C ARG A 14 16.00 -26.16 3.99
N SER A 15 15.24 -26.71 4.92
CA SER A 15 13.83 -26.36 5.10
C SER A 15 13.71 -24.98 5.77
N VAL A 16 12.90 -24.09 5.19
CA VAL A 16 12.57 -22.79 5.79
C VAL A 16 11.16 -22.89 6.37
N PRO A 17 10.97 -22.76 7.70
CA PRO A 17 9.65 -22.81 8.31
C PRO A 17 8.70 -21.78 7.71
N LEU A 18 7.42 -22.13 7.56
CA LEU A 18 6.41 -21.25 6.97
C LEU A 18 6.32 -19.91 7.71
N THR A 19 6.37 -19.91 9.05
CA THR A 19 6.31 -18.68 9.85
C THR A 19 7.49 -17.75 9.57
N LEU A 20 8.69 -18.30 9.39
CA LEU A 20 9.87 -17.53 8.99
C LEU A 20 9.73 -17.01 7.57
N ALA A 21 9.25 -17.84 6.63
CA ALA A 21 9.00 -17.42 5.25
C ALA A 21 7.97 -16.28 5.14
N LEU A 22 6.87 -16.34 5.90
CA LEU A 22 5.87 -15.27 5.97
C LEU A 22 6.47 -14.00 6.56
N ARG A 23 7.19 -14.10 7.68
CA ARG A 23 7.88 -12.95 8.28
C ARG A 23 8.88 -12.32 7.32
N LEU A 24 9.62 -13.11 6.55
CA LEU A 24 10.56 -12.59 5.55
C LEU A 24 9.89 -11.94 4.35
N ARG A 25 8.64 -12.27 4.02
CA ARG A 25 7.89 -11.64 2.93
C ARG A 25 7.13 -10.39 3.38
N PHE A 26 6.58 -10.40 4.59
CA PHE A 26 5.63 -9.39 5.04
C PHE A 26 6.11 -8.54 6.22
N GLY A 27 7.10 -9.02 6.99
CA GLY A 27 7.42 -8.49 8.31
C GLY A 27 8.55 -7.46 8.39
N ASP A 28 9.06 -7.01 7.27
CA ASP A 28 9.99 -5.88 7.25
C ASP A 28 9.24 -4.54 7.35
N ALA A 29 9.89 -3.52 7.89
CA ALA A 29 9.30 -2.19 8.07
C ALA A 29 8.75 -1.63 6.74
N THR A 30 9.49 -1.79 5.64
CA THR A 30 9.06 -1.36 4.30
C THR A 30 7.80 -2.10 3.84
N GLY A 31 7.72 -3.41 4.12
CA GLY A 31 6.56 -4.23 3.81
C GLY A 31 5.34 -3.80 4.61
N ILE A 32 5.49 -3.62 5.92
CA ILE A 32 4.43 -3.15 6.82
C ILE A 32 3.92 -1.77 6.37
N ILE A 33 4.81 -0.83 6.05
CA ILE A 33 4.44 0.48 5.51
C ILE A 33 3.66 0.31 4.21
N GLY A 34 4.16 -0.51 3.27
CA GLY A 34 3.49 -0.75 1.99
C GLY A 34 2.06 -1.27 2.15
N TRP A 35 1.88 -2.32 2.95
CA TRP A 35 0.55 -2.88 3.22
C TRP A 35 -0.36 -1.92 4.00
N SER A 36 0.19 -1.10 4.90
CA SER A 36 -0.60 -0.12 5.65
C SER A 36 -1.09 1.02 4.76
N PHE A 37 -0.21 1.55 3.89
CA PHE A 37 -0.57 2.54 2.88
C PHE A 37 -1.59 1.99 1.89
N MET A 38 -1.44 0.72 1.50
CA MET A 38 -2.40 0.05 0.62
C MET A 38 -3.77 -0.10 1.30
N ALA A 39 -3.83 -0.58 2.54
CA ALA A 39 -5.08 -0.73 3.29
C ALA A 39 -5.79 0.61 3.51
N MET A 40 -5.09 1.58 4.12
CA MET A 40 -5.68 2.87 4.47
C MET A 40 -6.01 3.70 3.23
N GLY A 41 -5.12 3.71 2.23
CA GLY A 41 -5.35 4.39 0.96
C GLY A 41 -6.56 3.81 0.21
N SER A 42 -6.71 2.48 0.20
CA SER A 42 -7.88 1.83 -0.42
C SER A 42 -9.17 2.18 0.32
N LEU A 43 -9.16 2.19 1.66
CA LEU A 43 -10.33 2.56 2.45
C LEU A 43 -10.80 3.98 2.11
N PHE A 44 -9.90 4.96 2.15
CA PHE A 44 -10.26 6.33 1.80
C PHE A 44 -10.67 6.47 0.34
N THR A 45 -10.02 5.76 -0.58
CA THR A 45 -10.39 5.77 -2.00
C THR A 45 -11.84 5.32 -2.19
N VAL A 46 -12.25 4.23 -1.54
CA VAL A 46 -13.63 3.72 -1.62
C VAL A 46 -14.63 4.72 -1.04
N VAL A 47 -14.36 5.26 0.16
CA VAL A 47 -15.22 6.27 0.79
C VAL A 47 -15.38 7.48 -0.13
N PHE A 48 -14.28 7.99 -0.69
CA PHE A 48 -14.29 9.17 -1.54
C PHE A 48 -14.96 8.89 -2.88
N LEU A 49 -14.81 7.68 -3.43
CA LEU A 49 -15.49 7.25 -4.65
C LEU A 49 -17.02 7.27 -4.45
N VAL A 50 -17.51 6.78 -3.29
CA VAL A 50 -18.94 6.84 -2.95
C VAL A 50 -19.42 8.28 -2.84
N LEU A 51 -18.68 9.14 -2.13
CA LEU A 51 -19.06 10.54 -1.93
C LEU A 51 -19.01 11.37 -3.22
N ALA A 52 -18.07 11.07 -4.12
CA ALA A 52 -17.90 11.82 -5.36
C ALA A 52 -18.84 11.38 -6.49
N ASN A 53 -19.44 10.20 -6.36
CA ASN A 53 -20.39 9.63 -7.33
C ASN A 53 -19.90 9.73 -8.80
N PRO A 54 -18.78 9.09 -9.15
CA PRO A 54 -18.15 9.22 -10.47
C PRO A 54 -19.02 8.74 -11.61
N THR A 55 -19.93 7.79 -11.39
CA THR A 55 -20.82 7.25 -12.42
C THR A 55 -21.69 8.35 -13.01
N GLU A 56 -22.33 9.16 -12.16
CA GLU A 56 -23.14 10.31 -12.57
C GLU A 56 -22.30 11.35 -13.30
N ALA A 57 -21.11 11.66 -12.77
CA ALA A 57 -20.21 12.62 -13.37
C ALA A 57 -19.70 12.18 -14.76
N ILE A 58 -19.46 10.87 -14.96
CA ILE A 58 -19.03 10.31 -16.26
C ILE A 58 -20.19 10.36 -17.26
N ARG A 59 -21.42 9.99 -16.85
CA ARG A 59 -22.60 10.06 -17.71
C ARG A 59 -22.86 11.50 -18.19
N LEU A 60 -22.76 12.46 -17.27
CA LEU A 60 -22.92 13.90 -17.57
C LEU A 60 -21.71 14.54 -18.28
N ALA A 61 -20.61 13.80 -18.49
CA ALA A 61 -19.53 14.22 -19.37
C ALA A 61 -19.77 13.82 -20.84
N GLY A 62 -20.77 12.98 -21.11
CA GLY A 62 -21.21 12.60 -22.46
C GLY A 62 -22.15 13.64 -23.09
N GLU A 63 -23.03 13.18 -23.98
CA GLU A 63 -24.05 14.05 -24.58
C GLU A 63 -25.10 14.43 -23.53
N THR A 64 -25.34 15.73 -23.39
CA THR A 64 -26.31 16.28 -22.43
C THR A 64 -27.38 17.11 -23.14
N ALA A 65 -28.57 17.10 -22.57
CA ALA A 65 -29.68 17.97 -22.94
C ALA A 65 -30.15 18.75 -21.72
N ARG A 66 -30.98 19.78 -21.96
CA ARG A 66 -31.50 20.66 -20.91
C ARG A 66 -33.02 20.68 -20.91
N THR A 67 -33.58 20.77 -19.72
CA THR A 67 -35.02 20.96 -19.48
C THR A 67 -35.21 21.86 -18.26
N GLU A 68 -36.45 22.25 -17.99
CA GLU A 68 -36.83 22.90 -16.74
C GLU A 68 -37.21 21.85 -15.71
N GLY A 69 -36.75 22.06 -14.48
CA GLY A 69 -37.15 21.30 -13.30
C GLY A 69 -37.73 22.21 -12.24
N ARG A 70 -38.30 21.60 -11.21
CA ARG A 70 -38.86 22.28 -10.05
C ARG A 70 -38.15 21.81 -8.79
N MET A 71 -37.79 22.75 -7.93
CA MET A 71 -37.16 22.47 -6.65
C MET A 71 -38.15 21.84 -5.67
N LEU A 72 -37.75 20.72 -5.07
CA LEU A 72 -38.49 20.07 -3.97
C LEU A 72 -38.06 20.66 -2.62
N GLY A 73 -36.78 21.01 -2.50
CA GLY A 73 -36.21 21.61 -1.30
C GLY A 73 -34.71 21.44 -1.24
N TRP A 74 -34.11 21.80 -0.12
CA TRP A 74 -32.69 21.61 0.13
C TRP A 74 -32.39 21.29 1.58
N GLU A 75 -31.23 20.67 1.82
CA GLU A 75 -30.71 20.39 3.14
C GLU A 75 -29.20 20.67 3.23
N GLU A 76 -28.74 21.13 4.39
CA GLU A 76 -27.31 21.23 4.67
C GLU A 76 -26.72 19.85 4.87
N THR A 77 -25.59 19.59 4.22
CA THR A 77 -24.83 18.36 4.41
C THR A 77 -23.82 18.55 5.54
N SER A 78 -23.17 17.46 5.97
CA SER A 78 -22.07 17.55 6.94
C SER A 78 -20.75 18.09 6.36
N ALA A 79 -20.71 18.45 5.06
CA ALA A 79 -19.51 18.90 4.37
C ALA A 79 -19.45 20.43 4.24
N SER A 80 -18.24 20.98 4.24
CA SER A 80 -18.01 22.40 4.02
C SER A 80 -16.78 22.65 3.16
N VAL A 81 -16.81 23.75 2.40
CA VAL A 81 -15.72 24.24 1.56
C VAL A 81 -15.48 25.70 1.91
N ASN A 82 -14.29 26.02 2.42
CA ASN A 82 -13.95 27.37 2.90
C ASN A 82 -15.00 27.93 3.88
N GLU A 83 -15.39 27.13 4.88
CA GLU A 83 -16.39 27.45 5.92
C GLU A 83 -17.83 27.62 5.41
N ALA A 84 -18.07 27.54 4.10
CA ALA A 84 -19.42 27.49 3.53
C ALA A 84 -19.92 26.05 3.47
N ALA A 85 -21.14 25.80 3.94
CA ALA A 85 -21.76 24.48 3.91
C ALA A 85 -22.01 24.03 2.45
N VAL A 86 -21.84 22.74 2.21
CA VAL A 86 -22.32 22.10 0.98
C VAL A 86 -23.78 21.76 1.18
N VAL A 87 -24.63 22.19 0.25
CA VAL A 87 -26.09 22.05 0.28
C VAL A 87 -26.51 21.02 -0.77
N ALA A 88 -27.38 20.08 -0.38
CA ALA A 88 -28.04 19.15 -1.28
C ALA A 88 -29.35 19.78 -1.77
N ASN A 89 -29.47 20.02 -3.07
CA ASN A 89 -30.63 20.59 -3.74
C ASN A 89 -31.41 19.47 -4.41
N HIS A 90 -32.62 19.17 -3.91
CA HIS A 90 -33.51 18.15 -4.44
C HIS A 90 -34.46 18.79 -5.45
N PHE A 91 -34.54 18.20 -6.64
CA PHE A 91 -35.39 18.71 -7.72
C PHE A 91 -36.07 17.58 -8.47
N VAL A 92 -37.14 17.94 -9.17
CA VAL A 92 -37.90 17.05 -10.05
C VAL A 92 -37.92 17.64 -11.46
N TYR A 93 -37.86 16.80 -12.49
CA TYR A 93 -37.84 17.20 -13.89
C TYR A 93 -38.53 16.15 -14.75
N THR A 94 -38.96 16.53 -15.96
CA THR A 94 -39.65 15.61 -16.88
C THR A 94 -38.86 15.47 -18.18
N VAL A 95 -38.62 14.23 -18.60
CA VAL A 95 -38.02 13.86 -19.88
C VAL A 95 -38.90 12.78 -20.51
N ASP A 96 -39.31 12.97 -21.76
CA ASP A 96 -40.20 12.04 -22.49
C ASP A 96 -41.51 11.69 -21.74
N GLY A 97 -42.05 12.66 -20.99
CA GLY A 97 -43.26 12.47 -20.19
C GLY A 97 -43.06 11.65 -18.90
N ILE A 98 -41.82 11.25 -18.58
CA ILE A 98 -41.47 10.56 -17.34
C ILE A 98 -40.89 11.57 -16.36
N GLU A 99 -41.55 11.69 -15.21
CA GLU A 99 -41.05 12.49 -14.09
C GLU A 99 -39.91 11.76 -13.38
N ARG A 100 -38.84 12.50 -13.06
CA ARG A 100 -37.62 12.00 -12.45
C ARG A 100 -37.16 12.95 -11.36
N GLU A 101 -36.56 12.38 -10.32
CA GLU A 101 -35.95 13.14 -9.24
C GLU A 101 -34.42 13.16 -9.40
N GLY A 102 -33.80 14.25 -8.93
CA GLY A 102 -32.37 14.41 -8.93
C GLY A 102 -31.90 15.20 -7.71
N VAL A 103 -30.61 15.06 -7.41
CA VAL A 103 -29.94 15.81 -6.34
C VAL A 103 -28.70 16.48 -6.90
N SER A 104 -28.49 17.74 -6.56
CA SER A 104 -27.29 18.50 -6.92
C SER A 104 -26.67 19.17 -5.72
N TYR A 105 -25.36 19.13 -5.65
CA TYR A 105 -24.58 19.64 -4.53
C TYR A 105 -23.91 20.96 -4.90
N GLY A 106 -24.19 22.00 -4.12
CA GLY A 106 -23.65 23.35 -4.31
C GLY A 106 -23.09 23.92 -3.00
N VAL A 107 -22.07 24.78 -3.09
CA VAL A 107 -21.48 25.43 -1.90
C VAL A 107 -22.29 26.69 -1.58
N GLY A 108 -22.99 26.69 -0.43
CA GLY A 108 -23.76 27.84 0.05
C GLY A 108 -24.96 28.24 -0.82
N VAL A 109 -25.38 27.38 -1.75
CA VAL A 109 -26.50 27.65 -2.66
C VAL A 109 -27.63 26.67 -2.36
N GLY A 110 -28.71 27.20 -1.80
CA GLY A 110 -30.00 26.53 -1.65
C GLY A 110 -31.08 27.32 -2.41
N TYR A 111 -31.92 26.62 -3.17
CA TYR A 111 -33.06 27.23 -3.88
C TYR A 111 -34.36 27.12 -3.08
N ALA A 112 -35.32 28.01 -3.31
CA ALA A 112 -36.61 27.89 -2.65
C ALA A 112 -37.40 26.68 -3.21
N THR A 113 -38.24 26.05 -2.39
CA THR A 113 -39.20 25.05 -2.88
C THR A 113 -40.11 25.67 -3.95
N ASP A 114 -40.49 24.88 -4.95
CA ASP A 114 -41.26 25.26 -6.14
C ASP A 114 -40.56 26.25 -7.10
N GLU A 115 -39.33 26.66 -6.81
CA GLU A 115 -38.52 27.45 -7.75
C GLU A 115 -38.22 26.64 -9.01
N VAL A 116 -38.36 27.28 -10.18
CA VAL A 116 -38.03 26.68 -11.48
C VAL A 116 -36.53 26.82 -11.72
N VAL A 117 -35.85 25.69 -11.93
CA VAL A 117 -34.40 25.64 -12.14
C VAL A 117 -34.08 24.95 -13.46
N PRO A 118 -33.00 25.35 -14.16
CA PRO A 118 -32.52 24.60 -15.30
C PRO A 118 -31.94 23.26 -14.83
N VAL A 119 -32.26 22.19 -15.55
CA VAL A 119 -31.74 20.85 -15.31
C VAL A 119 -31.00 20.38 -16.55
N GLU A 120 -29.76 19.96 -16.37
CA GLU A 120 -28.95 19.27 -17.37
C GLU A 120 -29.00 17.76 -17.08
N TYR A 121 -29.34 16.95 -18.08
CA TYR A 121 -29.41 15.49 -17.95
C TYR A 121 -28.63 14.80 -19.07
N ALA A 122 -28.13 13.60 -18.80
CA ALA A 122 -27.44 12.78 -19.80
C ALA A 122 -28.46 12.15 -20.76
N VAL A 123 -28.27 12.30 -22.08
CA VAL A 123 -29.27 11.85 -23.08
C VAL A 123 -29.43 10.33 -23.06
N GLU A 124 -28.34 9.58 -22.96
CA GLU A 124 -28.36 8.11 -22.92
C GLU A 124 -28.84 7.56 -21.55
N HIS A 125 -28.74 8.37 -20.50
CA HIS A 125 -29.09 8.01 -19.12
C HIS A 125 -29.88 9.14 -18.46
N PRO A 126 -31.17 9.35 -18.84
CA PRO A 126 -31.93 10.51 -18.36
C PRO A 126 -32.21 10.52 -16.86
N GLU A 127 -31.95 9.44 -16.13
CA GLU A 127 -31.92 9.42 -14.66
C GLU A 127 -30.76 10.24 -14.06
N SER A 128 -29.69 10.43 -14.84
CA SER A 128 -28.50 11.16 -14.44
C SER A 128 -28.64 12.63 -14.80
N ALA A 129 -28.90 13.46 -13.80
CA ALA A 129 -29.13 14.88 -13.99
C ALA A 129 -28.52 15.75 -12.89
N ARG A 130 -28.27 17.01 -13.21
CA ARG A 130 -27.80 18.03 -12.29
C ARG A 130 -28.34 19.41 -12.63
N ILE A 131 -28.34 20.30 -11.64
CA ILE A 131 -28.44 21.73 -11.88
C ILE A 131 -27.10 22.20 -12.47
N PRO A 132 -27.07 22.88 -13.64
CA PRO A 132 -25.85 23.33 -14.26
C PRO A 132 -24.95 24.14 -13.31
N GLY A 133 -23.66 23.79 -13.26
CA GLY A 133 -22.69 24.43 -12.36
C GLY A 133 -22.61 23.80 -10.96
N MET A 134 -23.51 22.87 -10.62
CA MET A 134 -23.44 22.08 -9.38
C MET A 134 -22.82 20.69 -9.62
N GLN A 135 -22.48 20.01 -8.52
CA GLN A 135 -21.89 18.68 -8.54
C GLN A 135 -22.96 17.59 -8.36
N THR A 136 -22.70 16.40 -8.87
CA THR A 136 -23.57 15.21 -8.73
C THR A 136 -23.26 14.40 -7.47
N GLY A 137 -22.14 14.71 -6.82
CA GLY A 137 -21.72 14.13 -5.55
C GLY A 137 -21.38 15.21 -4.53
N LEU A 138 -21.27 14.80 -3.27
CA LEU A 138 -20.91 15.67 -2.15
C LEU A 138 -19.53 16.30 -2.29
N MET A 139 -18.68 15.70 -3.12
CA MET A 139 -17.32 16.17 -3.35
C MET A 139 -16.90 16.05 -4.82
N PRO A 140 -15.95 16.87 -5.28
CA PRO A 140 -15.43 16.76 -6.63
C PRO A 140 -14.61 15.48 -6.81
N LEU A 141 -14.31 15.11 -8.07
CA LEU A 141 -13.56 13.89 -8.38
C LEU A 141 -12.05 13.97 -8.16
N TRP A 142 -11.46 15.16 -8.20
CA TRP A 142 -10.00 15.30 -8.11
C TRP A 142 -9.38 14.78 -6.79
N PRO A 143 -10.01 14.90 -5.60
CA PRO A 143 -9.47 14.32 -4.38
C PRO A 143 -9.50 12.79 -4.41
N VAL A 144 -10.44 12.17 -5.12
CA VAL A 144 -10.46 10.71 -5.34
C VAL A 144 -9.17 10.29 -6.06
N ALA A 145 -8.78 11.02 -7.10
CA ALA A 145 -7.54 10.76 -7.83
C ALA A 145 -6.29 10.94 -6.95
N LEU A 146 -6.26 12.01 -6.12
CA LEU A 146 -5.16 12.27 -5.21
C LEU A 146 -5.01 11.15 -4.14
N VAL A 147 -6.12 10.79 -3.47
CA VAL A 147 -6.14 9.73 -2.47
C VAL A 147 -5.84 8.36 -3.09
N GLY A 148 -6.27 8.15 -4.33
CA GLY A 148 -6.00 6.95 -5.13
C GLY A 148 -4.50 6.72 -5.40
N LEU A 149 -3.62 7.71 -5.19
CA LEU A 149 -2.17 7.50 -5.28
C LEU A 149 -1.62 6.69 -4.11
N PHE A 150 -2.21 6.80 -2.90
CA PHE A 150 -1.72 6.08 -1.73
C PHE A 150 -1.75 4.55 -1.87
N PRO A 151 -2.83 3.91 -2.34
CA PRO A 151 -2.82 2.47 -2.54
C PRO A 151 -1.82 2.03 -3.63
N LEU A 152 -1.55 2.87 -4.64
CA LEU A 152 -0.53 2.59 -5.66
C LEU A 152 0.89 2.62 -5.08
N ILE A 153 1.21 3.63 -4.25
CA ILE A 153 2.49 3.72 -3.53
C ILE A 153 2.63 2.53 -2.57
N GLY A 154 1.56 2.19 -1.85
CA GLY A 154 1.52 1.02 -0.97
C GLY A 154 1.79 -0.28 -1.72
N LEU A 155 1.14 -0.48 -2.88
CA LEU A 155 1.33 -1.64 -3.75
C LEU A 155 2.77 -1.75 -4.25
N MET A 156 3.39 -0.63 -4.63
CA MET A 156 4.79 -0.62 -5.06
C MET A 156 5.72 -1.12 -3.94
N PHE A 157 5.59 -0.63 -2.72
CA PHE A 157 6.40 -1.10 -1.59
C PHE A 157 6.10 -2.56 -1.21
N ALA A 158 4.83 -2.94 -1.17
CA ALA A 158 4.41 -4.29 -0.83
C ALA A 158 4.93 -5.33 -1.83
N THR A 159 4.80 -5.06 -3.14
CA THR A 159 5.28 -5.94 -4.21
C THR A 159 6.79 -6.05 -4.23
N HIS A 160 7.51 -4.91 -4.20
CA HIS A 160 8.97 -4.92 -4.13
C HIS A 160 9.45 -5.76 -2.94
N ARG A 161 8.83 -5.59 -1.77
CA ARG A 161 9.24 -6.36 -0.58
C ARG A 161 8.89 -7.83 -0.67
N PHE A 162 7.72 -8.19 -1.22
CA PHE A 162 7.29 -9.56 -1.40
C PHE A 162 8.27 -10.35 -2.30
N PHE A 163 8.69 -9.75 -3.42
CA PHE A 163 9.65 -10.38 -4.33
C PHE A 163 11.06 -10.45 -3.72
N SER A 164 11.52 -9.38 -3.06
CA SER A 164 12.81 -9.38 -2.36
C SER A 164 12.87 -10.46 -1.28
N GLY A 165 11.78 -10.69 -0.54
CA GLY A 165 11.70 -11.76 0.46
C GLY A 165 11.86 -13.17 -0.14
N GLY A 166 11.39 -13.37 -1.38
CA GLY A 166 11.62 -14.61 -2.12
C GLY A 166 13.09 -14.93 -2.33
N SER A 167 13.90 -13.90 -2.64
CA SER A 167 15.34 -14.07 -2.80
C SER A 167 16.04 -14.46 -1.49
N THR A 168 15.67 -13.84 -0.37
CA THR A 168 16.18 -14.20 0.95
C THR A 168 15.79 -15.63 1.33
N ILE A 169 14.54 -16.04 1.09
CA ILE A 169 14.10 -17.42 1.35
C ILE A 169 14.91 -18.42 0.51
N ALA A 170 15.21 -18.08 -0.74
CA ALA A 170 16.07 -18.90 -1.59
C ALA A 170 17.50 -19.02 -1.01
N LEU A 171 18.07 -17.93 -0.47
CA LEU A 171 19.37 -17.96 0.21
C LEU A 171 19.33 -18.77 1.51
N LEU A 172 18.27 -18.66 2.33
CA LEU A 172 18.13 -19.51 3.52
C LEU A 172 18.06 -20.99 3.16
N ARG A 173 17.40 -21.32 2.04
CA ARG A 173 17.25 -22.70 1.55
C ARG A 173 18.55 -23.23 0.93
N ALA A 174 19.20 -22.49 0.04
CA ALA A 174 20.27 -23.00 -0.81
C ALA A 174 21.61 -22.25 -0.69
N GLY A 175 21.63 -21.11 0.00
CA GLY A 175 22.82 -20.28 0.12
C GLY A 175 23.90 -20.93 0.97
N ARG A 176 25.16 -20.69 0.62
CA ARG A 176 26.33 -21.16 1.36
C ARG A 176 26.71 -20.16 2.45
N PRO A 177 27.11 -20.65 3.64
CA PRO A 177 27.64 -19.80 4.69
C PRO A 177 28.96 -19.18 4.25
N ALA A 178 29.16 -17.91 4.60
CA ALA A 178 30.42 -17.19 4.50
C ALA A 178 30.56 -16.22 5.67
N ARG A 179 31.79 -15.76 5.91
CA ARG A 179 32.11 -14.75 6.91
C ARG A 179 32.54 -13.48 6.20
N GLY A 180 31.81 -12.39 6.43
CA GLY A 180 32.04 -11.10 5.79
C GLY A 180 32.83 -10.15 6.67
N LYS A 181 33.91 -9.57 6.18
CA LYS A 181 34.64 -8.48 6.87
C LYS A 181 34.21 -7.13 6.35
N VAL A 182 34.00 -6.17 7.24
CA VAL A 182 33.68 -4.80 6.84
C VAL A 182 34.90 -4.16 6.18
N VAL A 183 34.75 -3.74 4.93
CA VAL A 183 35.80 -3.04 4.16
C VAL A 183 35.47 -1.57 3.92
N GLY A 184 34.23 -1.16 4.13
CA GLY A 184 33.86 0.25 3.98
C GLY A 184 32.50 0.59 4.56
N THR A 185 32.35 1.83 4.99
CA THR A 185 31.09 2.39 5.49
C THR A 185 30.86 3.76 4.88
N ALA A 186 29.67 4.03 4.36
CA ALA A 186 29.30 5.32 3.80
C ALA A 186 27.90 5.73 4.27
N THR A 187 27.64 7.04 4.39
CA THR A 187 26.27 7.53 4.61
C THR A 187 25.52 7.52 3.27
N THR A 188 24.23 7.19 3.30
CA THR A 188 23.39 7.10 2.09
C THR A 188 22.73 8.41 1.71
N GLY A 189 22.92 9.48 2.50
CA GLY A 189 22.16 10.73 2.40
C GLY A 189 20.73 10.65 2.96
N VAL A 190 20.22 9.45 3.26
CA VAL A 190 18.88 9.23 3.83
C VAL A 190 18.94 9.29 5.36
N ARG A 191 17.94 9.94 5.98
CA ARG A 191 17.72 9.95 7.43
C ARG A 191 16.33 9.40 7.75
N ILE A 192 16.22 8.52 8.74
CA ILE A 192 14.95 7.97 9.23
C ILE A 192 14.87 8.31 10.72
N ASN A 193 13.83 9.03 11.15
CA ASN A 193 13.67 9.50 12.53
C ASN A 193 14.92 10.24 13.06
N ASN A 194 15.48 11.12 12.22
CA ASN A 194 16.72 11.85 12.48
C ASN A 194 17.98 10.99 12.72
N ARG A 195 17.93 9.70 12.39
CA ARG A 195 19.10 8.80 12.38
C ARG A 195 19.58 8.59 10.95
N PRO A 196 20.88 8.77 10.65
CA PRO A 196 21.41 8.52 9.32
C PRO A 196 21.35 7.03 8.96
N GLN A 197 21.02 6.71 7.72
CA GLN A 197 21.16 5.37 7.18
C GLN A 197 22.57 5.20 6.59
N TYR A 198 23.24 4.12 6.99
CA TYR A 198 24.57 3.74 6.52
C TYR A 198 24.49 2.64 5.46
N ALA A 199 25.41 2.67 4.51
CA ALA A 199 25.73 1.58 3.62
C ALA A 199 27.07 0.98 4.07
N VAL A 200 27.05 -0.28 4.50
CA VAL A 200 28.21 -1.05 4.93
C VAL A 200 28.57 -2.03 3.82
N THR A 201 29.84 -2.07 3.43
CA THR A 201 30.36 -2.98 2.41
C THR A 201 31.16 -4.06 3.09
N PHE A 202 30.78 -5.31 2.84
CA PHE A 202 31.45 -6.50 3.33
C PHE A 202 32.23 -7.15 2.20
N THR A 203 33.45 -7.59 2.48
CA THR A 203 34.18 -8.54 1.64
C THR A 203 34.05 -9.94 2.21
N PHE A 204 33.93 -10.96 1.38
CA PHE A 204 33.99 -12.36 1.79
C PHE A 204 34.61 -13.23 0.71
N THR A 205 35.18 -14.36 1.13
CA THR A 205 35.72 -15.36 0.22
C THR A 205 34.68 -16.46 -0.02
N ASP A 206 34.46 -16.82 -1.29
CA ASP A 206 33.58 -17.92 -1.65
C ASP A 206 34.27 -19.29 -1.52
N HIS A 207 33.57 -20.35 -1.93
CA HIS A 207 34.06 -21.73 -1.86
C HIS A 207 35.12 -22.09 -2.92
N LEU A 208 35.43 -21.17 -3.83
CA LEU A 208 36.45 -21.29 -4.87
C LEU A 208 37.63 -20.34 -4.61
N ASP A 209 37.74 -19.83 -3.38
CA ASP A 209 38.75 -18.86 -2.95
C ASP A 209 38.70 -17.51 -3.70
N ALA A 210 37.57 -17.18 -4.34
CA ALA A 210 37.36 -15.87 -4.96
C ALA A 210 36.78 -14.87 -3.96
N GLU A 211 37.30 -13.64 -3.98
CA GLU A 211 36.84 -12.54 -3.12
C GLU A 211 35.66 -11.79 -3.77
N HIS A 212 34.63 -11.51 -2.98
CA HIS A 212 33.42 -10.82 -3.42
C HIS A 212 32.99 -9.75 -2.42
N GLU A 213 32.35 -8.70 -2.93
CA GLU A 213 31.79 -7.63 -2.11
C GLU A 213 30.26 -7.66 -2.10
N VAL A 214 29.67 -7.37 -0.93
CA VAL A 214 28.24 -7.14 -0.78
C VAL A 214 27.98 -5.86 0.02
N LYS A 215 27.02 -5.06 -0.44
CA LYS A 215 26.60 -3.83 0.24
C LYS A 215 25.29 -4.03 0.97
N VAL A 216 25.26 -3.71 2.25
CA VAL A 216 24.08 -3.77 3.11
C VAL A 216 23.76 -2.39 3.67
N ARG A 217 22.47 -2.07 3.82
CA ARG A 217 22.02 -0.79 4.37
C ARG A 217 21.44 -1.00 5.76
N THR A 218 21.88 -0.22 6.74
CA THR A 218 21.42 -0.31 8.13
C THR A 218 21.17 1.09 8.73
N LEU A 219 20.24 1.17 9.69
CA LEU A 219 20.09 2.33 10.58
C LEU A 219 20.88 2.16 11.88
N ASP A 220 21.27 0.94 12.22
CA ASP A 220 22.08 0.61 13.38
C ASP A 220 23.44 0.11 12.88
N LEU A 221 24.39 1.04 12.79
CA LEU A 221 25.75 0.72 12.37
C LEU A 221 26.47 -0.10 13.44
N GLN A 222 26.18 0.13 14.72
CA GLN A 222 26.88 -0.55 15.82
C GLN A 222 26.55 -2.04 15.84
N ALA A 223 25.30 -2.40 15.54
CA ALA A 223 24.86 -3.78 15.40
C ALA A 223 25.45 -4.55 14.18
N LEU A 224 26.25 -3.91 13.33
CA LEU A 224 26.99 -4.56 12.24
C LEU A 224 28.52 -4.51 12.45
N LEU A 225 28.97 -3.85 13.52
CA LEU A 225 30.38 -3.63 13.84
C LEU A 225 30.75 -4.21 15.21
N ASP A 226 29.81 -4.87 15.88
CA ASP A 226 30.01 -5.51 17.17
C ASP A 226 30.83 -6.80 17.06
N GLU A 227 30.75 -7.48 15.93
CA GLU A 227 31.57 -8.64 15.58
C GLU A 227 32.64 -8.28 14.51
N PRO A 228 33.84 -8.88 14.55
CA PRO A 228 34.90 -8.62 13.55
C PRO A 228 34.55 -9.18 12.16
N GLU A 229 33.65 -10.16 12.11
CA GLU A 229 33.14 -10.78 10.90
C GLU A 229 31.63 -10.94 11.03
N GLU A 230 30.91 -10.85 9.92
CA GLU A 230 29.46 -10.99 9.87
C GLU A 230 29.05 -12.32 9.23
N ALA A 231 27.97 -12.89 9.77
CA ALA A 231 27.34 -14.08 9.26
C ALA A 231 26.63 -13.82 7.93
N LEU A 232 27.17 -14.31 6.80
CA LEU A 232 26.58 -14.15 5.47
C LEU A 232 26.05 -15.48 4.91
N LEU A 233 24.98 -15.39 4.11
CA LEU A 233 24.60 -16.43 3.16
C LEU A 233 24.67 -15.88 1.74
N TYR A 234 25.38 -16.58 0.85
CA TYR A 234 25.51 -16.20 -0.56
C TYR A 234 25.02 -17.30 -1.51
N ASP A 235 24.59 -16.91 -2.71
CA ASP A 235 24.24 -17.83 -3.79
C ASP A 235 25.52 -18.31 -4.48
N PRO A 236 25.88 -19.61 -4.45
CA PRO A 236 27.12 -20.10 -5.05
C PRO A 236 27.19 -19.89 -6.57
N ASN A 237 26.05 -19.73 -7.26
CA ASN A 237 26.03 -19.46 -8.69
C ASN A 237 26.07 -17.96 -9.01
N ARG A 238 25.83 -17.10 -8.01
CA ARG A 238 25.83 -15.63 -8.13
C ARG A 238 26.29 -15.01 -6.80
N PRO A 239 27.60 -15.03 -6.46
CA PRO A 239 28.07 -14.64 -5.14
C PRO A 239 27.72 -13.21 -4.71
N THR A 240 27.58 -12.27 -5.66
CA THR A 240 27.08 -10.91 -5.40
C THR A 240 25.68 -10.86 -4.81
N ARG A 241 24.91 -11.96 -4.90
CA ARG A 241 23.66 -12.17 -4.19
C ARG A 241 23.95 -12.80 -2.83
N ALA A 242 24.29 -11.96 -1.87
CA ALA A 242 24.49 -12.35 -0.48
C ALA A 242 23.61 -11.54 0.47
N VAL A 243 23.38 -12.10 1.66
CA VAL A 243 22.63 -11.42 2.74
C VAL A 243 23.30 -11.65 4.08
N ALA A 244 23.47 -10.58 4.85
CA ALA A 244 23.85 -10.66 6.25
C ALA A 244 22.66 -11.13 7.08
N LEU A 245 22.86 -12.17 7.89
CA LEU A 245 21.77 -12.79 8.65
C LEU A 245 21.15 -11.83 9.67
N ASP A 246 21.96 -10.94 10.23
CA ASP A 246 21.52 -10.00 11.29
C ASP A 246 20.72 -8.82 10.74
N GLN A 247 20.68 -8.68 9.41
CA GLN A 247 19.91 -7.67 8.70
C GLN A 247 18.54 -8.20 8.25
N LEU A 248 18.26 -9.48 8.51
CA LEU A 248 16.96 -10.05 8.20
C LEU A 248 15.92 -9.63 9.25
N PRO A 249 14.64 -9.48 8.86
CA PRO A 249 13.62 -8.97 9.76
C PRO A 249 13.38 -9.94 10.92
N GLY A 250 13.92 -9.59 12.09
CA GLY A 250 13.83 -10.39 13.30
C GLY A 250 15.04 -11.23 13.61
N ILE A 251 14.98 -11.91 14.75
CA ILE A 251 16.04 -12.83 15.16
C ILE A 251 15.90 -14.12 14.34
N ILE A 252 16.89 -14.36 13.48
CA ILE A 252 17.10 -15.67 12.86
C ILE A 252 17.98 -16.48 13.80
N ALA A 253 17.56 -17.71 14.04
CA ALA A 253 18.28 -18.62 14.91
C ALA A 253 18.27 -20.02 14.30
N VAL A 254 19.33 -20.77 14.60
CA VAL A 254 19.48 -22.16 14.20
C VAL A 254 19.05 -23.04 15.38
N ASP A 255 18.38 -24.15 15.11
CA ASP A 255 18.02 -25.15 16.11
C ASP A 255 19.20 -26.09 16.42
N ARG A 256 19.06 -26.94 17.44
CA ARG A 256 20.10 -27.93 17.82
C ARG A 256 20.45 -28.92 16.71
N MET A 257 19.61 -28.97 15.69
CA MET A 257 19.67 -29.88 14.58
C MET A 257 20.33 -29.23 13.35
N GLY A 258 20.64 -27.92 13.38
CA GLY A 258 21.19 -27.16 12.26
C GLY A 258 20.14 -26.62 11.28
N GLY A 259 18.86 -26.64 11.65
CA GLY A 259 17.74 -26.10 10.88
C GLY A 259 17.35 -24.68 11.31
N TRP A 260 16.60 -23.96 10.47
CA TRP A 260 16.09 -22.63 10.82
C TRP A 260 14.96 -22.74 11.84
N ARG A 261 15.02 -21.95 12.93
CA ARG A 261 13.94 -21.85 13.90
C ARG A 261 12.73 -21.10 13.32
N PRO A 262 11.49 -21.54 13.62
CA PRO A 262 10.30 -20.82 13.22
C PRO A 262 10.23 -19.45 13.91
N ALA A 263 9.70 -18.45 13.20
CA ALA A 263 9.41 -17.16 13.81
C ALA A 263 8.27 -17.29 14.85
N PRO A 264 8.30 -16.50 15.94
CA PRO A 264 7.20 -16.48 16.93
C PRO A 264 5.87 -16.13 16.28
N LEU A 265 4.80 -16.86 16.60
CA LEU A 265 3.47 -16.66 16.01
C LEU A 265 2.97 -15.22 16.15
N GLY A 266 3.15 -14.58 17.32
CA GLY A 266 2.74 -13.19 17.54
C GLY A 266 3.39 -12.20 16.56
N SER A 267 4.66 -12.42 16.20
CA SER A 267 5.34 -11.60 15.19
C SER A 267 4.74 -11.78 13.80
N VAL A 268 4.36 -13.01 13.44
CA VAL A 268 3.73 -13.28 12.14
C VAL A 268 2.33 -12.68 12.09
N ILE A 269 1.53 -12.87 13.14
CA ILE A 269 0.17 -12.33 13.24
C ILE A 269 0.21 -10.81 13.03
N GLY A 270 1.07 -10.09 13.75
CA GLY A 270 1.19 -8.64 13.62
C GLY A 270 1.50 -8.18 12.18
N THR A 271 2.33 -8.94 11.46
CA THR A 271 2.70 -8.62 10.07
C THR A 271 1.60 -8.95 9.06
N MET A 272 0.68 -9.87 9.40
CA MET A 272 -0.43 -10.27 8.55
C MET A 272 -1.68 -9.39 8.73
N VAL A 273 -1.78 -8.61 9.81
CA VAL A 273 -2.90 -7.68 10.04
C VAL A 273 -3.13 -6.72 8.86
N PRO A 274 -2.14 -5.92 8.40
CA PRO A 274 -2.38 -4.97 7.31
C PRO A 274 -2.66 -5.66 5.97
N VAL A 275 -2.08 -6.84 5.74
CA VAL A 275 -2.37 -7.66 4.55
C VAL A 275 -3.83 -8.10 4.56
N THR A 276 -4.30 -8.65 5.68
CA THR A 276 -5.67 -9.14 5.83
C THR A 276 -6.68 -8.00 5.69
N LEU A 277 -6.41 -6.85 6.31
CA LEU A 277 -7.24 -5.66 6.20
C LEU A 277 -7.35 -5.18 4.74
N THR A 278 -6.23 -5.14 4.02
CA THR A 278 -6.20 -4.78 2.59
C THR A 278 -7.11 -5.68 1.77
N LEU A 279 -7.02 -7.00 1.97
CA LEU A 279 -7.83 -7.98 1.25
C LEU A 279 -9.32 -7.85 1.56
N LEU A 280 -9.68 -7.58 2.83
CA LEU A 280 -11.08 -7.35 3.23
C LEU A 280 -11.65 -6.08 2.59
N ILE A 281 -10.90 -4.99 2.57
CA ILE A 281 -11.30 -3.73 1.94
C ILE A 281 -11.48 -3.94 0.43
N ALA A 282 -10.51 -4.57 -0.23
CA ALA A 282 -10.58 -4.86 -1.66
C ALA A 282 -11.79 -5.75 -2.02
N GLY A 283 -12.06 -6.79 -1.23
CA GLY A 283 -13.22 -7.66 -1.42
C GLY A 283 -14.56 -6.93 -1.23
N THR A 284 -14.63 -6.04 -0.23
CA THR A 284 -15.83 -5.22 0.02
C THR A 284 -16.04 -4.22 -1.10
N ALA A 285 -14.98 -3.55 -1.55
CA ALA A 285 -15.01 -2.60 -2.66
C ALA A 285 -15.44 -3.28 -3.97
N ALA A 286 -14.87 -4.44 -4.29
CA ALA A 286 -15.25 -5.20 -5.48
C ALA A 286 -16.73 -5.60 -5.44
N ARG A 287 -17.24 -6.04 -4.28
CA ARG A 287 -18.67 -6.35 -4.13
C ARG A 287 -19.56 -5.12 -4.34
N TYR A 288 -19.14 -3.96 -3.82
CA TYR A 288 -19.89 -2.72 -4.01
C TYR A 288 -19.91 -2.26 -5.48
N ILE A 289 -18.77 -2.38 -6.18
CA ILE A 289 -18.62 -1.91 -7.56
C ILE A 289 -19.29 -2.85 -8.57
N PHE A 290 -19.19 -4.18 -8.38
CA PHE A 290 -19.65 -5.18 -9.36
C PHE A 290 -20.91 -5.94 -8.96
N GLY A 291 -21.36 -5.80 -7.71
CA GLY A 291 -22.52 -6.51 -7.18
C GLY A 291 -23.80 -5.68 -7.14
N GLY A 292 -23.78 -4.46 -7.69
CA GLY A 292 -24.94 -3.60 -7.90
C GLY A 292 -25.54 -3.77 -9.28
#